data_AF-A0A917Y4Q6-F1
#
_entry.id   AF-A0A917Y4Q6-F1
#
_cell.length_a   1.000
_cell.length_b   1.000
_cell.length_c   1.000
_cell.angle_alpha   90.00
_cell.angle_beta   90.00
_cell.angle_gamma   90.00
#
_symmetry.space_group_name_H-M   'P 1'
#
loop_
_entity.id
_entity.type
_entity.pdbx_description
1 polymer ?
#
loop_
_entity_poly.entity_id
_entity_poly.type
_entity_poly.pdbx_seq_one_letter_code
_entity_poly.pdbx_strand_id
1 'polypeptide(L)'
;MSKYNWHISRKGEKPKVVRHYKWITMMFRFVLRNPAMFRGKEMTIYNHGKKVVDISWEQIVNLNSQGLKEGETRKIIKALESESE
;
A
#
# COMPACT_ATOMS: atom_id res chain seq x y z
N MET A 1 20.55 3.22 7.17
CA MET A 1 19.25 2.49 7.17
C MET A 1 18.16 3.45 6.71
N SER A 2 17.64 3.28 5.49
CA SER A 2 16.59 4.18 4.97
C SER A 2 15.40 4.19 5.93
N LYS A 3 15.02 5.38 6.41
CA LYS A 3 13.86 5.60 7.29
C LYS A 3 12.51 5.40 6.59
N TYR A 4 12.51 5.22 5.26
CA TYR A 4 11.33 5.26 4.40
C TYR A 4 11.27 3.99 3.54
N ASN A 5 10.24 3.17 3.75
CA ASN A 5 10.28 1.77 3.32
C ASN A 5 8.97 1.26 2.71
N TRP A 6 7.88 2.02 2.81
CA TRP A 6 6.63 1.67 2.16
C TRP A 6 6.66 2.08 0.69
N HIS A 7 6.30 1.17 -0.19
CA HIS A 7 6.06 1.49 -1.58
C HIS A 7 5.00 0.54 -2.15
N ILE A 8 4.47 0.92 -3.31
CA ILE A 8 3.42 0.19 -3.99
C ILE A 8 3.79 0.01 -5.45
N SER A 9 3.51 -1.17 -5.99
CA SER A 9 3.54 -1.43 -7.43
C SER A 9 2.22 -2.07 -7.84
N ARG A 10 1.98 -2.19 -9.15
CA ARG A 10 0.91 -3.06 -9.64
C ARG A 10 1.34 -4.51 -9.47
N LYS A 11 0.38 -5.38 -9.19
CA LYS A 11 0.62 -6.82 -9.05
C LYS A 11 1.17 -7.38 -10.37
N GLY A 12 2.23 -8.16 -10.29
CA GLY A 12 2.89 -8.78 -11.46
C GLY A 12 3.80 -7.86 -12.28
N GLU A 13 3.79 -6.54 -12.06
CA GLU A 13 4.80 -5.65 -12.64
C GLU A 13 6.08 -5.69 -11.79
N LYS A 14 7.27 -5.67 -12.43
CA LYS A 14 8.53 -5.43 -11.70
C LYS A 14 8.37 -4.14 -10.89
N PRO A 15 8.84 -4.08 -9.64
CA PRO A 15 8.68 -2.91 -8.78
C PRO A 15 9.44 -1.71 -9.37
N LYS A 16 8.81 -0.98 -10.29
CA LYS A 16 9.17 0.39 -10.59
C LYS A 16 8.66 1.20 -9.43
N VAL A 17 9.50 1.33 -8.40
CA VAL A 17 9.19 2.11 -7.22
C VAL A 17 8.95 3.55 -7.67
N VAL A 18 7.68 3.94 -7.78
CA VAL A 18 7.30 5.31 -8.16
C VAL A 18 7.68 6.27 -7.04
N ARG A 19 7.56 5.83 -5.78
CA ARG A 19 7.94 6.62 -4.60
C ARG A 19 8.04 5.77 -3.35
N HIS A 20 8.90 6.17 -2.42
CA HIS A 20 8.95 5.65 -1.06
C HIS A 20 8.17 6.55 -0.10
N TYR A 21 7.46 5.94 0.85
CA TYR A 21 6.68 6.62 1.87
C TYR A 21 7.15 6.25 3.27
N LYS A 22 7.13 7.24 4.17
CA LYS A 22 7.26 7.03 5.62
C LYS A 22 6.04 6.35 6.19
N TRP A 23 4.88 6.77 5.70
CA TRP A 23 3.57 6.47 6.25
C TRP A 23 2.69 5.83 5.18
N ILE A 24 2.06 4.71 5.51
CA ILE A 24 1.17 3.98 4.62
C ILE A 24 -0.07 4.81 4.27
N THR A 25 -0.54 5.63 5.21
CA THR A 25 -1.65 6.57 4.98
C THR A 25 -1.30 7.62 3.91
N MET A 26 -0.04 8.09 3.85
CA MET A 26 0.40 8.99 2.78
C MET A 26 0.50 8.28 1.44
N MET A 27 0.93 7.01 1.44
CA MET A 27 0.94 6.18 0.24
C MET A 27 -0.48 5.99 -0.31
N PHE A 28 -1.48 5.73 0.54
CA PHE A 28 -2.88 5.61 0.12
C PHE A 28 -3.40 6.90 -0.50
N ARG A 29 -3.11 8.06 0.11
CA ARG A 29 -3.48 9.35 -0.49
C ARG A 29 -2.86 9.57 -1.86
N PHE A 30 -1.61 9.13 -2.08
CA PHE A 30 -0.99 9.21 -3.40
C PHE A 30 -1.70 8.31 -4.42
N VAL A 31 -1.99 7.06 -4.04
CA VAL A 31 -2.74 6.12 -4.89
C VAL A 31 -4.08 6.75 -5.28
N LEU A 32 -4.85 7.21 -4.29
CA LEU A 32 -6.17 7.80 -4.48
C LEU A 32 -6.17 9.08 -5.33
N ARG A 33 -5.08 9.86 -5.29
CA ARG A 33 -4.89 11.04 -6.16
C ARG A 33 -4.54 10.70 -7.61
N ASN A 34 -4.14 9.45 -7.89
CA ASN A 34 -3.72 9.01 -9.22
C ASN A 34 -4.60 7.85 -9.72
N PRO A 35 -5.94 8.02 -9.83
CA PRO A 35 -6.84 6.94 -10.21
C PRO A 35 -6.54 6.37 -11.59
N ALA A 36 -6.10 7.18 -12.56
CA ALA A 36 -5.71 6.70 -13.89
C ALA A 36 -4.60 5.64 -13.85
N MET A 37 -3.75 5.67 -12.82
CA MET A 37 -2.63 4.75 -12.68
C MET A 37 -3.04 3.45 -11.94
N PHE A 38 -4.01 3.49 -11.04
CA PHE A 38 -4.24 2.45 -10.03
C PHE A 38 -5.69 1.93 -9.95
N ARG A 39 -6.69 2.68 -10.42
CA ARG A 39 -8.09 2.29 -10.32
C ARG A 39 -8.37 1.00 -11.10
N GLY A 40 -9.11 0.07 -10.48
CA GLY A 40 -9.44 -1.23 -11.07
C GLY A 40 -8.24 -2.18 -11.23
N LYS A 41 -7.11 -1.89 -10.59
CA LYS A 41 -5.91 -2.74 -10.61
C LYS A 41 -5.63 -3.30 -9.23
N GLU A 42 -5.11 -4.52 -9.20
CA GLU A 42 -4.48 -5.07 -8.00
C GLU A 42 -3.07 -4.49 -7.85
N MET A 43 -2.71 -4.18 -6.61
CA MET A 43 -1.44 -3.57 -6.25
C MET A 43 -0.76 -4.41 -5.19
N THR A 44 0.57 -4.42 -5.20
CA THR A 44 1.37 -5.05 -4.16
C THR A 44 1.97 -3.97 -3.29
N ILE A 45 1.69 -4.02 -1.98
CA ILE A 45 2.35 -3.18 -0.98
C ILE A 45 3.62 -3.87 -0.54
N TYR A 46 4.68 -3.09 -0.46
CA TYR A 46 5.98 -3.53 0.02
C TYR A 46 6.42 -2.70 1.22
N ASN A 47 7.15 -3.35 2.11
CA ASN A 47 7.84 -2.71 3.22
C ASN A 47 9.30 -3.20 3.24
N HIS A 48 10.25 -2.27 3.17
CA HIS A 48 11.69 -2.55 3.11
C HIS A 48 12.08 -3.47 1.93
N GLY A 49 11.38 -3.32 0.79
CA GLY A 49 11.62 -4.16 -0.40
C GLY A 49 10.97 -5.55 -0.34
N LYS A 50 10.37 -5.92 0.79
CA LYS A 50 9.63 -7.19 0.94
C LYS A 50 8.16 -6.96 0.64
N LYS A 51 7.56 -7.89 -0.11
CA LYS A 51 6.11 -7.93 -0.32
C LYS A 51 5.43 -8.12 1.03
N VAL A 52 4.40 -7.32 1.29
CA VAL A 52 3.57 -7.41 2.49
C VAL A 52 2.21 -7.97 2.12
N VAL A 53 1.51 -7.35 1.18
CA VAL A 53 0.15 -7.78 0.80
C VAL A 53 -0.20 -7.34 -0.62
N ASP A 54 -1.02 -8.13 -1.29
CA ASP A 54 -1.73 -7.68 -2.50
C ASP A 54 -3.07 -7.06 -2.11
N ILE A 55 -3.32 -5.85 -2.57
CA ILE A 55 -4.48 -5.04 -2.21
C ILE A 55 -5.13 -4.45 -3.46
N SER A 56 -6.45 -4.43 -3.46
CA SER A 56 -7.26 -3.76 -4.48
C SER A 56 -7.38 -2.26 -4.24
N TRP A 57 -7.74 -1.52 -5.29
CA TRP A 57 -8.08 -0.11 -5.17
C TRP A 57 -9.21 0.14 -4.17
N GLU A 58 -10.24 -0.70 -4.21
CA GLU A 58 -11.43 -0.61 -3.37
C GLU A 58 -11.08 -0.80 -1.89
N GLN A 59 -10.18 -1.73 -1.58
CA GLN A 59 -9.67 -1.90 -0.21
C GLN A 59 -8.88 -0.68 0.27
N ILE A 60 -8.06 -0.05 -0.59
CA ILE A 60 -7.37 1.20 -0.24
C ILE A 60 -8.37 2.34 0.02
N VAL A 61 -9.41 2.47 -0.80
CA VAL A 61 -10.48 3.45 -0.60
C VAL A 61 -11.15 3.23 0.75
N ASN A 62 -11.53 1.98 1.06
CA ASN A 62 -12.17 1.62 2.30
C ASN A 62 -11.28 1.97 3.51
N LEU A 63 -10.02 1.49 3.53
CA LEU A 63 -9.08 1.77 4.62
C LEU A 63 -8.81 3.27 4.81
N ASN A 64 -8.68 4.03 3.72
CA ASN A 64 -8.47 5.47 3.81
C ASN A 64 -9.73 6.22 4.30
N SER A 65 -10.93 5.76 3.94
CA SER A 65 -12.20 6.36 4.39
C SER A 65 -12.48 6.16 5.89
N GLN A 66 -11.93 5.11 6.50
CA GLN A 66 -12.04 4.86 7.94
C GLN A 66 -11.27 5.91 8.77
N GLY A 67 -10.42 6.74 8.15
CA GLY A 67 -9.71 7.82 8.84
C GLY A 67 -8.75 7.33 9.93
N LEU A 68 -8.32 6.06 9.85
CA LEU A 68 -7.49 5.42 10.86
C LEU A 68 -6.12 6.11 10.99
N LYS A 69 -5.56 6.04 12.20
CA LYS A 69 -4.19 6.50 12.42
C LYS A 69 -3.21 5.56 11.72
N GLU A 70 -2.01 6.08 11.43
CA GLU A 70 -0.94 5.33 10.77
C GLU A 70 -0.64 3.99 11.45
N GLY A 71 -0.60 3.96 12.78
CA GLY A 71 -0.33 2.74 13.54
C GLY A 71 -1.41 1.67 13.38
N GLU A 72 -2.68 2.06 13.31
CA GLU A 72 -3.81 1.14 13.12
C GLU A 72 -3.86 0.62 11.68
N THR A 73 -3.71 1.52 10.70
CA THR A 73 -3.63 1.15 9.28
C THR A 73 -2.50 0.15 9.03
N ARG A 74 -1.35 0.35 9.68
CA ARG A 74 -0.22 -0.57 9.60
C ARG A 74 -0.52 -1.93 10.22
N LYS A 75 -1.24 -1.99 11.34
CA LYS A 75 -1.64 -3.27 11.96
C LYS A 75 -2.56 -4.06 11.05
N ILE A 76 -3.55 -3.40 10.44
CA ILE A 76 -4.49 -4.04 9.50
C ILE A 76 -3.73 -4.60 8.30
N ILE A 77 -2.86 -3.78 7.69
CA ILE A 77 -2.11 -4.21 6.50
C ILE A 77 -1.16 -5.38 6.81
N LYS A 78 -0.58 -5.41 8.01
CA LYS A 78 0.23 -6.56 8.48
C LYS A 78 -0.61 -7.78 8.86
N ALA A 79 -1.85 -7.61 9.30
CA ALA A 79 -2.74 -8.75 9.56
C ALA A 79 -3.15 -9.42 8.23
N LEU A 80 -3.32 -8.64 7.17
CA LEU A 80 -3.60 -9.17 5.83
C LEU A 80 -2.39 -9.91 5.21
N GLU A 81 -1.16 -9.57 5.63
CA GLU A 81 0.06 -10.32 5.26
C GLU A 81 -0.02 -11.78 5.75
N SER A 82 -0.51 -12.01 6.99
CA SER A 82 -0.60 -13.36 7.57
C SER A 82 -1.73 -14.24 7.03
N GLU A 83 -2.72 -13.68 6.32
CA GLU A 83 -3.80 -14.45 5.70
C GLU A 83 -3.45 -14.92 4.27
N SER A 84 -2.28 -14.53 3.76
CA SER A 84 -1.81 -14.86 2.40
C SER A 84 -0.77 -15.98 2.36
N GLU A 85 -0.48 -16.64 3.48
CA GLU A 85 0.35 -17.86 3.63
C GLU A 85 -0.52 -19.11 3.85
#